data_AF-A0A6H0XSK2-F1
#
_entry.id   AF-A0A6H0XSK2-F1
#
_cell.length_a   1.000
_cell.length_b   1.000
_cell.length_c   1.000
_cell.angle_alpha   90.00
_cell.angle_beta   90.00
_cell.angle_gamma   90.00
#
_symmetry.space_group_name_H-M   'P 1'
#
loop_
_entity.id
_entity.type
_entity.pdbx_description
1 polymer ?
#
loop_
_entity_poly.entity_id
_entity_poly.type
_entity_poly.pdbx_seq_one_letter_code
_entity_poly.pdbx_strand_id
1 'polypeptide(L)'
;MPHSGSDDSRSGPLDDIEDDEGWDDVEDDTENLTFLCLACDNTFANVNTLAAHCKQEHALDLVALKKQHDLDFYSMIKLINYIRSEVKQLKKLPELSDPSVFADDRYLQSVLEDDTLLFSIDELSTDLPAVSDGKQKAPTTDSSNTIADLEAQLARLQSQFDAYREQVSQTLDKRWLENGPQESSQAARAEEKYDQQYFEGYSYNDIHQTMLQDTVRTDAYRDFIYDNKHLFKDKVVMDVGCGTGILSMFCAKAGAKKVIAVDNSAIIDKAREIAGDNKLLDHITFVKSKIEDITTLPDGLNHVDIIVSEWMGYCLFFEAMLPSVLVARDRFLKRAADGKTFDGLIVPSHCSLQIAPLSDPEWMVDNVSFWSNVYGFDMHCMMEKAFEDVVVQFPPADSISGVSSSGKDLQVWDLYTTTVEDLSFTTPFSINVTKDVDYMDSWCIWFDMGFSSILPTSTPTSYASISEIKKQPGAVVFTTSPAGKRTHWQAGVCVIEPGTVKTSKLASGDSITGTLRYAKGDESRALEIEVCWTLPNDTTENKKVWKMR
;
A
#
# COMPACT_ATOMS: atom_id res chain seq x y z
N MET A 1 -58.42 -33.27 -39.56
CA MET A 1 -59.42 -32.83 -40.56
C MET A 1 -60.69 -32.48 -39.81
N PRO A 2 -61.19 -31.24 -39.92
CA PRO A 2 -60.49 -30.00 -40.30
C PRO A 2 -59.71 -29.49 -39.07
N HIS A 3 -59.85 -28.33 -38.37
CA HIS A 3 -59.88 -26.84 -38.58
C HIS A 3 -59.49 -26.23 -37.18
N SER A 4 -59.16 -24.96 -36.93
CA SER A 4 -58.61 -23.79 -37.67
C SER A 4 -58.34 -22.67 -36.64
N GLY A 5 -57.41 -21.72 -36.81
CA GLY A 5 -56.42 -21.54 -37.88
C GLY A 5 -56.17 -20.06 -38.20
N SER A 6 -54.97 -19.56 -37.86
CA SER A 6 -54.31 -18.30 -38.26
C SER A 6 -52.99 -18.24 -37.45
N ASP A 7 -51.75 -18.21 -37.97
CA ASP A 7 -51.13 -17.56 -39.15
C ASP A 7 -51.07 -16.00 -39.01
N ASP A 8 -49.97 -15.29 -39.34
CA ASP A 8 -48.77 -15.74 -40.07
C ASP A 8 -47.43 -14.98 -39.75
N SER A 9 -46.33 -15.68 -40.09
CA SER A 9 -44.94 -15.33 -40.47
C SER A 9 -44.22 -13.97 -40.24
N ARG A 10 -42.94 -14.11 -39.79
CA ARG A 10 -41.65 -13.76 -40.49
C ARG A 10 -40.86 -12.44 -40.27
N SER A 11 -39.53 -12.65 -40.36
CA SER A 11 -38.42 -11.78 -40.81
C SER A 11 -38.01 -10.54 -39.99
N GLY A 12 -36.70 -10.34 -39.90
CA GLY A 12 -36.05 -9.03 -39.71
C GLY A 12 -34.86 -8.89 -40.66
N PRO A 13 -34.26 -7.69 -40.76
CA PRO A 13 -32.82 -7.45 -40.74
C PRO A 13 -32.40 -7.02 -39.31
N LEU A 14 -31.14 -7.02 -38.86
CA LEU A 14 -29.84 -6.61 -39.43
C LEU A 14 -29.65 -5.10 -39.66
N ASP A 15 -28.44 -4.67 -39.27
CA ASP A 15 -27.74 -3.41 -39.53
C ASP A 15 -28.18 -2.13 -38.76
N ASP A 16 -27.23 -1.18 -38.67
CA ASP A 16 -27.28 0.19 -38.12
C ASP A 16 -27.38 0.41 -36.59
N ILE A 17 -26.31 0.05 -35.85
CA ILE A 17 -25.73 0.92 -34.78
C ILE A 17 -24.19 0.79 -34.82
N GLU A 18 -23.50 1.85 -35.25
CA GLU A 18 -22.06 2.11 -35.01
C GLU A 18 -21.93 3.34 -34.07
N ASP A 19 -20.69 3.65 -33.66
CA ASP A 19 -20.22 4.88 -32.99
C ASP A 19 -20.69 5.19 -31.55
N ASP A 20 -19.90 4.68 -30.60
CA ASP A 20 -19.03 5.48 -29.72
C ASP A 20 -19.50 6.87 -29.22
N GLU A 21 -20.27 6.86 -28.13
CA GLU A 21 -20.25 7.88 -27.07
C GLU A 21 -20.19 7.12 -25.73
N GLY A 22 -19.49 7.51 -24.67
CA GLY A 22 -18.70 8.71 -24.37
C GLY A 22 -18.54 8.76 -22.83
N TRP A 23 -17.43 9.29 -22.28
CA TRP A 23 -17.21 9.32 -20.81
C TRP A 23 -17.98 10.47 -20.12
N ASP A 24 -19.31 10.46 -20.20
CA ASP A 24 -20.20 11.44 -19.56
C ASP A 24 -21.07 10.77 -18.47
N ASP A 25 -20.50 10.63 -17.26
CA ASP A 25 -21.23 10.57 -15.98
C ASP A 25 -20.25 10.80 -14.80
N VAL A 26 -19.47 11.88 -14.89
CA VAL A 26 -18.78 12.46 -13.72
C VAL A 26 -19.73 13.50 -13.13
N GLU A 27 -20.29 13.24 -11.95
CA GLU A 27 -21.02 14.27 -11.22
C GLU A 27 -20.02 15.38 -10.82
N ASP A 28 -20.30 16.61 -11.27
CA ASP A 28 -19.40 17.76 -11.17
C ASP A 28 -19.40 18.30 -9.73
N ASP A 29 -18.61 17.62 -8.87
CA ASP A 29 -18.46 17.82 -7.41
C ASP A 29 -17.79 19.18 -7.10
N THR A 30 -18.53 20.24 -7.43
CA THR A 30 -18.13 21.64 -7.34
C THR A 30 -18.18 22.09 -5.88
N GLU A 31 -17.09 21.85 -5.15
CA GLU A 31 -16.88 22.40 -3.81
C GLU A 31 -17.12 23.92 -3.82
N ASN A 32 -18.22 24.35 -3.19
CA ASN A 32 -18.62 25.75 -3.16
C ASN A 32 -17.79 26.51 -2.10
N LEU A 33 -16.52 26.78 -2.43
CA LEU A 33 -15.55 27.48 -1.57
C LEU A 33 -16.11 28.84 -1.13
N THR A 34 -16.19 29.03 0.19
CA THR A 34 -16.65 30.30 0.79
C THR A 34 -15.52 30.98 1.54
N PHE A 35 -15.28 32.25 1.21
CA PHE A 35 -14.15 33.06 1.70
C PHE A 35 -14.64 34.08 2.73
N LEU A 36 -14.18 33.98 3.97
CA LEU A 36 -14.56 34.88 5.07
C LEU A 36 -13.75 36.20 5.03
N CYS A 37 -14.40 37.32 5.33
CA CYS A 37 -13.74 38.61 5.42
C CYS A 37 -12.80 38.73 6.64
N LEU A 38 -11.65 39.39 6.43
CA LEU A 38 -10.65 39.63 7.48
C LEU A 38 -11.09 40.61 8.57
N ALA A 39 -12.21 41.33 8.37
CA ALA A 39 -12.62 42.45 9.23
C ALA A 39 -14.11 42.39 9.67
N CYS A 40 -14.91 41.48 9.12
CA CYS A 40 -16.34 41.34 9.45
C CYS A 40 -16.87 39.95 9.08
N ASP A 41 -18.10 39.64 9.50
CA ASP A 41 -18.71 38.31 9.35
C ASP A 41 -19.26 38.02 7.92
N ASN A 42 -18.88 38.80 6.91
CA ASN A 42 -19.33 38.64 5.52
C ASN A 42 -18.53 37.55 4.79
N THR A 43 -19.22 36.70 4.02
CA THR A 43 -18.63 35.65 3.16
C THR A 43 -18.76 35.96 1.67
N PHE A 44 -17.81 35.46 0.88
CA PHE A 44 -17.68 35.72 -0.56
C PHE A 44 -17.42 34.42 -1.33
N ALA A 45 -17.77 34.37 -2.61
CA ALA A 45 -17.63 33.19 -3.47
C ALA A 45 -16.30 33.13 -4.24
N ASN A 46 -15.42 34.12 -4.10
CA ASN A 46 -14.05 34.11 -4.65
C ASN A 46 -13.18 35.17 -3.97
N VAL A 47 -11.86 34.98 -4.05
CA VAL A 47 -10.87 35.86 -3.41
C VAL A 47 -10.93 37.30 -3.94
N ASN A 48 -11.24 37.49 -5.22
CA ASN A 48 -11.28 38.81 -5.85
C ASN A 48 -12.43 39.70 -5.33
N THR A 49 -13.63 39.15 -5.13
CA THR A 49 -14.75 39.89 -4.51
C THR A 49 -14.53 40.18 -3.03
N LEU A 50 -13.89 39.26 -2.30
CA LEU A 50 -13.40 39.50 -0.94
C LEU A 50 -12.40 40.65 -0.90
N ALA A 51 -11.37 40.63 -1.75
CA ALA A 51 -10.34 41.68 -1.80
C ALA A 51 -10.94 43.05 -2.14
N ALA A 52 -11.93 43.10 -3.06
CA ALA A 52 -12.68 44.30 -3.38
C ALA A 52 -13.48 44.83 -2.17
N HIS A 53 -14.13 43.95 -1.40
CA HIS A 53 -14.86 44.33 -0.18
C HIS A 53 -13.93 44.85 0.92
N CYS A 54 -12.82 44.16 1.19
CA CYS A 54 -11.77 44.62 2.12
C CYS A 54 -11.27 46.03 1.76
N LYS A 55 -11.05 46.30 0.47
CA LYS A 55 -10.59 47.60 -0.01
C LYS A 55 -11.65 48.70 0.07
N GLN A 56 -12.93 48.40 -0.15
CA GLN A 56 -14.02 49.38 -0.19
C GLN A 56 -14.57 49.73 1.21
N GLU A 57 -14.95 48.73 2.00
CA GLU A 57 -15.63 48.94 3.29
C GLU A 57 -14.64 49.06 4.46
N HIS A 58 -13.46 48.43 4.35
CA HIS A 58 -12.50 48.30 5.45
C HIS A 58 -11.16 49.02 5.20
N ALA A 59 -11.02 49.69 4.05
CA ALA A 59 -9.79 50.35 3.58
C ALA A 59 -8.53 49.45 3.54
N LEU A 60 -8.73 48.12 3.50
CA LEU A 60 -7.68 47.11 3.54
C LEU A 60 -7.37 46.59 2.13
N ASP A 61 -6.33 47.13 1.50
CA ASP A 61 -5.86 46.71 0.18
C ASP A 61 -4.74 45.66 0.28
N LEU A 62 -5.12 44.37 0.30
CA LEU A 62 -4.20 43.24 0.40
C LEU A 62 -3.20 43.17 -0.76
N VAL A 63 -3.61 43.59 -1.96
CA VAL A 63 -2.76 43.60 -3.16
C VAL A 63 -1.71 44.71 -3.06
N ALA A 64 -2.11 45.89 -2.60
CA ALA A 64 -1.18 46.97 -2.31
C ALA A 64 -0.19 46.58 -1.20
N LEU A 65 -0.63 45.91 -0.14
CA LEU A 65 0.25 45.42 0.94
C LEU A 65 1.27 44.39 0.44
N LYS A 66 0.84 43.37 -0.34
CA LYS A 66 1.74 42.37 -0.97
C LYS A 66 2.84 43.06 -1.79
N LYS A 67 2.48 44.09 -2.56
CA LYS A 67 3.40 44.84 -3.43
C LYS A 67 4.23 45.93 -2.72
N GLN A 68 3.74 46.50 -1.61
CA GLN A 68 4.42 47.55 -0.85
C GLN A 68 5.55 46.97 0.02
N HIS A 69 5.38 45.73 0.50
CA HIS A 69 6.30 45.08 1.42
C HIS A 69 7.00 43.83 0.83
N ASP A 70 6.85 43.59 -0.48
CA ASP A 70 7.47 42.48 -1.23
C ASP A 70 7.19 41.09 -0.58
N LEU A 71 5.93 40.86 -0.23
CA LEU A 71 5.52 39.72 0.60
C LEU A 71 5.41 38.43 -0.24
N ASP A 72 6.24 37.45 0.11
CA ASP A 72 6.13 36.08 -0.38
C ASP A 72 4.90 35.34 0.18
N PHE A 73 4.68 34.11 -0.29
CA PHE A 73 3.56 33.26 0.11
C PHE A 73 3.45 33.11 1.64
N TYR A 74 4.56 32.78 2.31
CA TYR A 74 4.60 32.59 3.76
C TYR A 74 4.39 33.90 4.54
N SER A 75 4.91 35.01 4.03
CA SER A 75 4.70 36.34 4.64
C SER A 75 3.25 36.81 4.48
N MET A 76 2.57 36.44 3.39
CA MET A 76 1.13 36.65 3.21
C MET A 76 0.29 35.80 4.17
N ILE A 77 0.65 34.53 4.41
CA ILE A 77 0.02 33.69 5.46
C ILE A 77 0.16 34.37 6.83
N LYS A 78 1.38 34.80 7.19
CA LYS A 78 1.64 35.50 8.46
C LYS A 78 0.82 36.78 8.60
N LEU A 79 0.71 37.58 7.54
CA LEU A 79 -0.12 38.80 7.51
C LEU A 79 -1.60 38.49 7.73
N ILE A 80 -2.15 37.49 7.03
CA ILE A 80 -3.57 37.10 7.15
C ILE A 80 -3.88 36.59 8.57
N ASN A 81 -3.03 35.73 9.12
CA ASN A 81 -3.18 35.23 10.49
C ASN A 81 -2.98 36.34 11.53
N TYR A 82 -2.05 37.27 11.32
CA TYR A 82 -1.92 38.45 12.20
C TYR A 82 -3.21 39.26 12.24
N ILE A 83 -3.75 39.67 11.08
CA ILE A 83 -5.01 40.44 11.00
C ILE A 83 -6.15 39.68 11.68
N ARG A 84 -6.31 38.37 11.42
CA ARG A 84 -7.33 37.54 12.06
C ARG A 84 -7.14 37.44 13.57
N SER A 85 -5.90 37.36 14.06
CA SER A 85 -5.60 37.33 15.50
C SER A 85 -5.93 38.64 16.22
N GLU A 86 -5.66 39.78 15.59
CA GLU A 86 -5.93 41.12 16.15
C GLU A 86 -7.42 41.46 16.09
N VAL A 87 -8.11 41.18 14.98
CA VAL A 87 -9.56 41.41 14.86
C VAL A 87 -10.34 40.54 15.86
N LYS A 88 -9.91 39.28 16.08
CA LYS A 88 -10.48 38.36 17.09
C LYS A 88 -10.29 38.85 18.53
N GLN A 89 -9.22 39.60 18.82
CA GLN A 89 -8.91 40.12 20.16
C GLN A 89 -9.44 41.54 20.42
N LEU A 90 -9.25 42.47 19.48
CA LEU A 90 -9.49 43.91 19.63
C LEU A 90 -10.76 44.41 18.92
N LYS A 91 -11.38 43.59 18.06
CA LYS A 91 -12.52 43.94 17.20
C LYS A 91 -12.27 45.19 16.33
N LYS A 92 -11.02 45.37 15.91
CA LYS A 92 -10.54 46.44 15.03
C LYS A 92 -9.38 45.92 14.18
N LEU A 93 -9.18 46.54 13.02
CA LEU A 93 -8.00 46.32 12.20
C LEU A 93 -6.73 46.90 12.88
N PRO A 94 -5.60 46.18 12.86
CA PRO A 94 -4.31 46.70 13.32
C PRO A 94 -3.70 47.69 12.31
N GLU A 95 -2.68 48.44 12.74
CA GLU A 95 -1.85 49.23 11.81
C GLU A 95 -0.83 48.31 11.11
N LEU A 96 -0.87 48.29 9.77
CA LEU A 96 -0.09 47.34 8.94
C LEU A 96 1.14 47.98 8.26
N SER A 97 1.59 49.12 8.75
CA SER A 97 2.62 49.96 8.12
C SER A 97 4.06 49.42 8.25
N ASP A 98 4.32 48.50 9.18
CA ASP A 98 5.63 47.90 9.45
C ASP A 98 5.54 46.36 9.45
N PRO A 99 6.23 45.65 8.53
CA PRO A 99 6.25 44.19 8.50
C PRO A 99 6.75 43.52 9.78
N SER A 100 7.49 44.23 10.65
CA SER A 100 8.04 43.66 11.89
C SER A 100 6.96 43.09 12.83
N VAL A 101 5.73 43.64 12.80
CA VAL A 101 4.64 43.23 13.71
C VAL A 101 4.05 41.86 13.40
N PHE A 102 4.20 41.39 12.15
CA PHE A 102 3.73 40.09 11.66
C PHE A 102 4.86 39.15 11.20
N ALA A 103 6.13 39.49 11.46
CA ALA A 103 7.27 38.66 11.06
C ALA A 103 7.43 37.35 11.87
N ASP A 104 6.84 37.27 13.07
CA ASP A 104 6.96 36.14 14.01
C ASP A 104 6.39 34.83 13.42
N ASP A 105 7.12 33.71 13.57
CA ASP A 105 6.73 32.39 13.07
C ASP A 105 5.44 31.85 13.70
N ARG A 106 5.02 32.38 14.86
CA ARG A 106 3.72 32.05 15.47
C ARG A 106 2.52 32.28 14.55
N TYR A 107 2.63 33.19 13.58
CA TYR A 107 1.56 33.49 12.61
C TYR A 107 1.54 32.53 11.40
N LEU A 108 2.41 31.51 11.36
CA LEU A 108 2.27 30.38 10.43
C LEU A 108 1.17 29.40 10.88
N GLN A 109 0.75 29.44 12.15
CA GLN A 109 -0.40 28.69 12.63
C GLN A 109 -1.71 29.43 12.29
N SER A 110 -2.66 28.73 11.67
CA SER A 110 -3.97 29.32 11.33
C SER A 110 -4.76 29.74 12.57
N VAL A 111 -5.42 30.90 12.48
CA VAL A 111 -6.29 31.47 13.55
C VAL A 111 -7.75 31.00 13.44
N LEU A 112 -8.11 30.44 12.29
CA LEU A 112 -9.41 29.86 11.96
C LEU A 112 -9.21 28.46 11.37
N GLU A 113 -10.06 27.52 11.78
CA GLU A 113 -10.15 26.19 11.17
C GLU A 113 -10.69 26.36 9.74
N ASP A 114 -10.18 25.55 8.81
CA ASP A 114 -10.56 25.49 7.39
C ASP A 114 -10.57 26.84 6.64
N ASP A 115 -9.50 27.62 6.81
CA ASP A 115 -9.34 28.94 6.19
C ASP A 115 -9.06 28.88 4.68
N THR A 116 -10.11 28.78 3.88
CA THR A 116 -10.13 28.87 2.41
C THR A 116 -9.23 29.97 1.83
N LEU A 117 -9.08 31.12 2.50
CA LEU A 117 -8.24 32.21 2.02
C LEU A 117 -6.74 31.86 2.03
N LEU A 118 -6.26 31.00 2.94
CA LEU A 118 -4.85 30.61 3.01
C LEU A 118 -4.44 29.67 1.86
N PHE A 119 -5.40 28.95 1.27
CA PHE A 119 -5.15 28.06 0.14
C PHE A 119 -5.15 28.81 -1.20
N SER A 120 -5.99 29.84 -1.35
CA SER A 120 -6.09 30.66 -2.57
C SER A 120 -5.31 32.00 -2.53
N ILE A 121 -4.22 32.10 -1.75
CA ILE A 121 -3.44 33.36 -1.63
C ILE A 121 -2.88 33.84 -2.98
N ASP A 122 -2.51 32.92 -3.88
CA ASP A 122 -1.87 33.29 -5.14
C ASP A 122 -2.84 33.83 -6.21
N GLU A 123 -4.16 33.64 -6.02
CA GLU A 123 -5.21 34.32 -6.79
C GLU A 123 -5.26 35.83 -6.54
N LEU A 124 -4.59 36.37 -5.50
CA LEU A 124 -4.45 37.81 -5.24
C LEU A 124 -3.49 38.52 -6.22
N SER A 125 -3.16 37.91 -7.36
CA SER A 125 -2.29 38.46 -8.39
C SER A 125 -3.08 39.15 -9.51
N THR A 126 -2.68 40.36 -9.90
CA THR A 126 -3.50 41.29 -10.71
C THR A 126 -3.49 41.06 -12.22
N ASP A 127 -2.88 39.98 -12.71
CA ASP A 127 -2.59 39.79 -14.13
C ASP A 127 -3.66 38.94 -14.87
N LEU A 128 -4.90 38.99 -14.37
CA LEU A 128 -6.10 38.47 -15.05
C LEU A 128 -6.99 39.64 -15.52
N PRO A 129 -7.26 39.80 -16.84
CA PRO A 129 -8.07 40.89 -17.34
C PRO A 129 -9.54 40.71 -16.98
N ALA A 130 -10.12 41.71 -16.30
CA ALA A 130 -11.52 41.68 -15.88
C ALA A 130 -12.49 41.58 -17.09
N VAL A 131 -13.33 40.54 -17.09
CA VAL A 131 -14.35 40.31 -18.12
C VAL A 131 -15.35 41.46 -18.12
N SER A 132 -15.44 42.16 -19.25
CA SER A 132 -16.49 43.17 -19.50
C SER A 132 -16.87 43.18 -20.97
N ASP A 133 -18.17 43.25 -21.24
CA ASP A 133 -18.72 43.20 -22.60
C ASP A 133 -18.41 44.45 -23.43
N GLY A 134 -18.03 44.23 -24.69
CA GLY A 134 -18.34 45.19 -25.77
C GLY A 134 -17.18 45.91 -26.46
N LYS A 135 -16.65 45.29 -27.53
CA LYS A 135 -16.27 45.93 -28.81
C LYS A 135 -15.47 47.26 -28.76
N GLN A 136 -14.14 47.20 -28.89
CA GLN A 136 -13.36 47.68 -30.07
C GLN A 136 -11.88 48.02 -29.79
N LYS A 137 -11.03 47.72 -30.79
CA LYS A 137 -9.68 48.27 -31.09
C LYS A 137 -8.54 48.03 -30.10
N ALA A 138 -7.53 47.33 -30.59
CA ALA A 138 -6.22 47.19 -29.95
C ALA A 138 -5.29 48.41 -30.20
N PRO A 139 -4.45 48.78 -29.22
CA PRO A 139 -3.20 49.50 -29.42
C PRO A 139 -2.01 48.52 -29.52
N THR A 140 -0.96 48.88 -30.25
CA THR A 140 0.27 48.08 -30.42
C THR A 140 1.47 48.71 -29.71
N THR A 141 2.15 47.98 -28.84
CA THR A 141 3.45 48.37 -28.24
C THR A 141 4.34 47.17 -27.91
N ASP A 142 5.58 47.21 -28.39
CA ASP A 142 6.80 46.51 -27.99
C ASP A 142 6.71 45.11 -27.33
N SER A 143 6.53 44.08 -28.14
CA SER A 143 6.83 42.68 -27.77
C SER A 143 8.33 42.37 -27.66
N SER A 144 9.22 43.30 -28.01
CA SER A 144 10.67 43.10 -28.02
C SER A 144 11.33 43.24 -26.64
N ASN A 145 10.80 44.13 -25.80
CA ASN A 145 11.46 44.48 -24.55
C ASN A 145 11.19 43.42 -23.47
N THR A 146 9.99 42.83 -23.48
CA THR A 146 9.60 41.73 -22.58
C THR A 146 10.40 40.44 -22.83
N ILE A 147 10.75 40.14 -24.09
CA ILE A 147 11.58 38.96 -24.41
C ILE A 147 12.98 39.13 -23.80
N ALA A 148 13.60 40.31 -23.93
CA ALA A 148 14.93 40.58 -23.37
C ALA A 148 14.95 40.50 -21.82
N ASP A 149 13.90 41.00 -21.15
CA ASP A 149 13.79 40.88 -19.68
C ASP A 149 13.53 39.43 -19.22
N LEU A 150 12.82 38.61 -20.02
CA LEU A 150 12.61 37.19 -19.73
C LEU A 150 13.89 36.37 -19.94
N GLU A 151 14.66 36.62 -21.01
CA GLU A 151 15.98 36.01 -21.23
C GLU A 151 16.95 36.36 -20.08
N ALA A 152 16.95 37.61 -19.62
CA ALA A 152 17.75 38.06 -18.48
C ALA A 152 17.34 37.41 -17.14
N GLN A 153 16.05 37.10 -16.95
CA GLN A 153 15.56 36.36 -15.78
C GLN A 153 15.93 34.88 -15.83
N LEU A 154 15.79 34.21 -16.98
CA LEU A 154 16.21 32.83 -17.18
C LEU A 154 17.70 32.62 -16.89
N ALA A 155 18.56 33.51 -17.41
CA ALA A 155 20.00 33.46 -17.15
C ALA A 155 20.35 33.63 -15.65
N ARG A 156 19.57 34.44 -14.90
CA ARG A 156 19.73 34.57 -13.44
C ARG A 156 19.30 33.31 -12.69
N LEU A 157 18.12 32.75 -13.03
CA LEU A 157 17.64 31.52 -12.40
C LEU A 157 18.61 30.35 -12.62
N GLN A 158 19.11 30.17 -13.85
CA GLN A 158 20.11 29.14 -14.17
C GLN A 158 21.38 29.32 -13.33
N SER A 159 21.93 30.54 -13.26
CA SER A 159 23.12 30.83 -12.44
C SER A 159 22.89 30.61 -10.93
N GLN A 160 21.68 30.82 -10.43
CA GLN A 160 21.31 30.51 -9.03
C GLN A 160 21.17 29.00 -8.82
N PHE A 161 20.60 28.27 -9.79
CA PHE A 161 20.41 26.82 -9.71
C PHE A 161 21.73 26.05 -9.76
N ASP A 162 22.69 26.48 -10.58
CA ASP A 162 24.03 25.90 -10.64
C ASP A 162 24.82 26.17 -9.35
N ALA A 163 24.76 27.39 -8.81
CA ALA A 163 25.37 27.73 -7.52
C ALA A 163 24.78 26.90 -6.37
N TYR A 164 23.46 26.69 -6.38
CA TYR A 164 22.78 25.82 -5.41
C TYR A 164 23.20 24.35 -5.56
N ARG A 165 23.27 23.82 -6.79
CA ARG A 165 23.79 22.46 -7.07
C ARG A 165 25.21 22.28 -6.52
N GLU A 166 26.11 23.22 -6.77
CA GLU A 166 27.49 23.14 -6.28
C GLU A 166 27.54 23.17 -4.75
N GLN A 167 26.79 24.07 -4.11
CA GLN A 167 26.71 24.18 -2.66
C GLN A 167 26.11 22.91 -2.00
N VAL A 168 25.12 22.28 -2.64
CA VAL A 168 24.55 21.00 -2.20
C VAL A 168 25.57 19.87 -2.36
N SER A 169 26.29 19.78 -3.49
CA SER A 169 27.35 18.77 -3.68
C SER A 169 28.43 18.88 -2.59
N GLN A 170 28.99 20.08 -2.40
CA GLN A 170 30.00 20.33 -1.36
C GLN A 170 29.51 20.04 0.08
N THR A 171 28.20 20.05 0.30
CA THR A 171 27.57 19.68 1.59
C THR A 171 27.37 18.16 1.73
N LEU A 172 27.11 17.45 0.64
CA LEU A 172 27.03 15.98 0.60
C LEU A 172 28.43 15.35 0.73
N ASP A 173 29.40 15.81 -0.05
CA ASP A 173 30.79 15.30 -0.05
C ASP A 173 31.43 15.39 1.35
N LYS A 174 31.19 16.50 2.07
CA LYS A 174 31.65 16.66 3.46
C LYS A 174 31.03 15.65 4.43
N ARG A 175 29.75 15.32 4.27
CA ARG A 175 29.07 14.33 5.13
C ARG A 175 29.58 12.89 4.90
N TRP A 176 30.10 12.60 3.70
CA TRP A 176 30.65 11.29 3.36
C TRP A 176 32.09 11.12 3.88
N LEU A 177 32.89 12.19 3.92
CA LEU A 177 34.30 12.14 4.31
C LEU A 177 34.57 12.07 5.83
N GLU A 178 33.60 12.38 6.69
CA GLU A 178 33.80 12.38 8.16
C GLU A 178 33.49 11.05 8.86
N ASN A 179 32.93 10.05 8.16
CA ASN A 179 32.57 8.75 8.74
C ASN A 179 33.58 7.64 8.42
N GLY A 180 34.58 7.46 9.30
CA GLY A 180 35.42 6.25 9.31
C GLY A 180 34.64 5.00 9.75
N PRO A 181 35.11 3.78 9.44
CA PRO A 181 34.30 2.57 9.51
C PRO A 181 33.98 2.10 10.94
N GLN A 182 32.68 1.93 11.21
CA GLN A 182 32.11 1.07 12.25
C GLN A 182 30.94 0.27 11.67
N GLU A 183 31.25 -0.79 10.92
CA GLU A 183 30.26 -1.57 10.17
C GLU A 183 29.16 -2.16 11.06
N SER A 184 29.48 -2.54 12.30
CA SER A 184 28.52 -3.13 13.24
C SER A 184 27.50 -2.16 13.84
N SER A 185 27.79 -0.85 13.91
CA SER A 185 26.84 0.15 14.42
C SER A 185 25.96 0.74 13.30
N GLN A 186 26.41 0.66 12.05
CA GLN A 186 25.65 1.10 10.89
C GLN A 186 24.55 0.10 10.51
N ALA A 187 24.84 -1.21 10.51
CA ALA A 187 23.85 -2.24 10.16
C ALA A 187 22.63 -2.24 11.10
N ALA A 188 22.86 -2.30 12.42
CA ALA A 188 21.77 -2.28 13.41
C ALA A 188 20.91 -1.01 13.31
N ARG A 189 21.54 0.15 13.09
CA ARG A 189 20.85 1.45 12.93
C ARG A 189 20.09 1.56 11.60
N ALA A 190 20.48 0.79 10.58
CA ALA A 190 19.70 0.65 9.35
C ALA A 190 18.48 -0.25 9.59
N GLU A 191 18.64 -1.41 10.23
CA GLU A 191 17.52 -2.30 10.59
C GLU A 191 16.50 -1.59 11.49
N GLU A 192 16.93 -0.79 12.48
CA GLU A 192 16.06 0.08 13.30
C GLU A 192 15.25 1.07 12.45
N LYS A 193 15.86 1.69 11.43
CA LYS A 193 15.21 2.67 10.55
C LYS A 193 14.15 2.00 9.65
N TYR A 194 14.47 0.85 9.05
CA TYR A 194 13.52 0.10 8.22
C TYR A 194 12.32 -0.38 9.06
N ASP A 195 12.58 -0.88 10.28
CA ASP A 195 11.51 -1.21 11.24
C ASP A 195 10.64 -0.01 11.59
N GLN A 196 11.24 1.16 11.84
CA GLN A 196 10.48 2.39 12.12
C GLN A 196 9.56 2.74 10.94
N GLN A 197 10.07 2.75 9.71
CA GLN A 197 9.28 3.06 8.52
C GLN A 197 8.12 2.07 8.31
N TYR A 198 8.35 0.77 8.58
CA TYR A 198 7.31 -0.25 8.58
C TYR A 198 6.20 0.06 9.61
N PHE A 199 6.55 0.26 10.89
CA PHE A 199 5.55 0.53 11.94
C PHE A 199 4.83 1.89 11.77
N GLU A 200 5.47 2.87 11.14
CA GLU A 200 4.86 4.14 10.74
C GLU A 200 3.80 3.94 9.64
N GLY A 201 4.06 3.12 8.63
CA GLY A 201 3.05 2.74 7.61
C GLY A 201 1.78 2.15 8.23
N TYR A 202 1.92 1.26 9.22
CA TYR A 202 0.80 0.68 9.96
C TYR A 202 0.11 1.61 10.96
N SER A 203 0.53 2.89 11.08
CA SER A 203 -0.12 3.87 11.96
C SER A 203 -1.31 4.60 11.33
N TYR A 204 -1.53 4.48 10.02
CA TYR A 204 -2.58 5.17 9.26
C TYR A 204 -3.79 4.29 8.96
N ASN A 205 -4.97 4.89 8.78
CA ASN A 205 -6.23 4.15 8.65
C ASN A 205 -6.31 3.29 7.37
N ASP A 206 -5.71 3.71 6.27
CA ASP A 206 -6.06 3.22 4.92
C ASP A 206 -5.59 1.77 4.69
N ILE A 207 -4.44 1.40 5.24
CA ILE A 207 -3.96 0.01 5.24
C ILE A 207 -4.87 -0.90 6.07
N HIS A 208 -5.32 -0.43 7.25
CA HIS A 208 -6.26 -1.18 8.09
C HIS A 208 -7.65 -1.28 7.46
N GLN A 209 -8.12 -0.24 6.76
CA GLN A 209 -9.37 -0.31 5.98
C GLN A 209 -9.25 -1.36 4.87
N THR A 210 -8.17 -1.33 4.09
CA THR A 210 -7.89 -2.31 3.03
C THR A 210 -7.89 -3.74 3.58
N MET A 211 -7.19 -3.97 4.68
CA MET A 211 -7.11 -5.25 5.38
C MET A 211 -8.46 -5.70 5.98
N LEU A 212 -9.29 -4.79 6.48
CA LEU A 212 -10.62 -5.10 7.02
C LEU A 212 -11.69 -5.31 5.93
N GLN A 213 -11.54 -4.68 4.77
CA GLN A 213 -12.38 -4.91 3.59
C GLN A 213 -12.01 -6.21 2.86
N ASP A 214 -10.82 -6.77 3.09
CA ASP A 214 -10.50 -8.15 2.72
C ASP A 214 -11.32 -9.15 3.54
N THR A 215 -12.52 -9.41 3.02
CA THR A 215 -13.45 -10.45 3.50
C THR A 215 -12.87 -11.85 3.41
N VAL A 216 -11.98 -12.17 2.45
CA VAL A 216 -11.42 -13.54 2.33
C VAL A 216 -10.51 -13.82 3.52
N ARG A 217 -9.62 -12.87 3.82
CA ARG A 217 -8.79 -12.87 5.02
C ARG A 217 -9.64 -12.88 6.29
N THR A 218 -10.46 -11.85 6.46
CA THR A 218 -11.06 -11.53 7.77
C THR A 218 -12.15 -12.52 8.15
N ASP A 219 -12.90 -13.06 7.18
CA ASP A 219 -13.87 -14.13 7.41
C ASP A 219 -13.18 -15.46 7.74
N ALA A 220 -12.05 -15.81 7.11
CA ALA A 220 -11.35 -17.06 7.39
C ALA A 220 -10.88 -17.16 8.85
N TYR A 221 -10.34 -16.07 9.42
CA TYR A 221 -10.04 -16.01 10.85
C TYR A 221 -11.32 -16.06 11.70
N ARG A 222 -12.32 -15.20 11.39
CA ARG A 222 -13.58 -15.13 12.13
C ARG A 222 -14.25 -16.50 12.24
N ASP A 223 -14.40 -17.19 11.12
CA ASP A 223 -15.18 -18.41 11.01
C ASP A 223 -14.43 -19.58 11.64
N PHE A 224 -13.10 -19.67 11.47
CA PHE A 224 -12.29 -20.64 12.23
C PHE A 224 -12.41 -20.42 13.75
N ILE A 225 -12.33 -19.17 14.22
CA ILE A 225 -12.45 -18.82 15.64
C ILE A 225 -13.88 -19.07 16.17
N TYR A 226 -14.90 -18.86 15.34
CA TYR A 226 -16.31 -18.95 15.75
C TYR A 226 -16.89 -20.37 15.67
N ASP A 227 -16.52 -21.19 14.70
CA ASP A 227 -16.92 -22.59 14.63
C ASP A 227 -16.16 -23.43 15.65
N ASN A 228 -14.90 -23.09 15.92
CA ASN A 228 -14.07 -23.75 16.93
C ASN A 228 -14.08 -23.06 18.30
N LYS A 229 -15.15 -22.32 18.66
CA LYS A 229 -15.32 -21.67 19.99
C LYS A 229 -14.97 -22.56 21.19
N HIS A 230 -15.20 -23.86 21.08
CA HIS A 230 -14.87 -24.85 22.10
C HIS A 230 -13.35 -25.00 22.37
N LEU A 231 -12.49 -24.64 21.40
CA LEU A 231 -11.03 -24.57 21.57
C LEU A 231 -10.59 -23.27 22.26
N PHE A 232 -11.25 -22.15 21.96
CA PHE A 232 -10.93 -20.82 22.50
C PHE A 232 -11.50 -20.58 23.91
N LYS A 233 -12.58 -21.27 24.28
CA LYS A 233 -13.28 -21.06 25.56
C LYS A 233 -12.35 -21.27 26.77
N ASP A 234 -12.38 -20.32 27.70
CA ASP A 234 -11.60 -20.30 28.95
C ASP A 234 -10.07 -20.26 28.77
N LYS A 235 -9.57 -20.07 27.53
CA LYS A 235 -8.13 -20.04 27.18
C LYS A 235 -7.46 -18.68 27.32
N VAL A 236 -6.13 -18.69 27.41
CA VAL A 236 -5.29 -17.50 27.17
C VAL A 236 -4.82 -17.50 25.71
N VAL A 237 -5.12 -16.41 25.00
CA VAL A 237 -4.71 -16.19 23.60
C VAL A 237 -3.65 -15.09 23.54
N MET A 238 -2.68 -15.20 22.64
CA MET A 238 -1.86 -14.07 22.18
C MET A 238 -2.26 -13.72 20.75
N ASP A 239 -2.43 -12.44 20.46
CA ASP A 239 -2.67 -11.88 19.14
C ASP A 239 -1.42 -11.09 18.73
N VAL A 240 -0.65 -11.63 17.77
CA VAL A 240 0.67 -11.11 17.38
C VAL A 240 0.53 -10.23 16.14
N GLY A 241 0.84 -8.94 16.28
CA GLY A 241 0.55 -7.91 15.27
C GLY A 241 -0.94 -7.59 15.24
N CYS A 242 -1.51 -7.27 16.40
CA CYS A 242 -2.97 -7.19 16.54
C CYS A 242 -3.62 -6.05 15.71
N GLY A 243 -2.85 -5.05 15.26
CA GLY A 243 -3.35 -3.94 14.45
C GLY A 243 -4.50 -3.19 15.13
N THR A 244 -5.66 -3.16 14.49
CA THR A 244 -6.93 -2.62 15.05
C THR A 244 -7.57 -3.48 16.16
N GLY A 245 -6.98 -4.63 16.50
CA GLY A 245 -7.47 -5.56 17.52
C GLY A 245 -8.64 -6.46 17.06
N ILE A 246 -8.92 -6.53 15.75
CA ILE A 246 -10.07 -7.29 15.22
C ILE A 246 -10.02 -8.78 15.57
N LEU A 247 -8.85 -9.42 15.47
CA LEU A 247 -8.66 -10.84 15.80
C LEU A 247 -8.76 -11.09 17.31
N SER A 248 -8.17 -10.21 18.12
CA SER A 248 -8.40 -10.16 19.58
C SER A 248 -9.89 -10.06 19.94
N MET A 249 -10.66 -9.24 19.23
CA MET A 249 -12.10 -9.12 19.47
C MET A 249 -12.88 -10.37 19.07
N PHE A 250 -12.50 -11.08 18.00
CA PHE A 250 -13.07 -12.38 17.68
C PHE A 250 -12.74 -13.41 18.76
N CYS A 251 -11.50 -13.46 19.25
CA CYS A 251 -11.08 -14.38 20.31
C CYS A 251 -11.82 -14.13 21.63
N ALA A 252 -11.98 -12.86 22.02
CA ALA A 252 -12.78 -12.48 23.19
C ALA A 252 -14.27 -12.87 23.02
N LYS A 253 -14.87 -12.56 21.86
CA LYS A 253 -16.26 -12.97 21.52
C LYS A 253 -16.44 -14.49 21.35
N ALA A 254 -15.36 -15.25 21.20
CA ALA A 254 -15.36 -16.71 21.22
C ALA A 254 -15.31 -17.32 22.63
N GLY A 255 -15.11 -16.49 23.67
CA GLY A 255 -15.04 -16.93 25.06
C GLY A 255 -13.63 -17.15 25.61
N ALA A 256 -12.60 -16.58 24.98
CA ALA A 256 -11.26 -16.53 25.56
C ALA A 256 -11.30 -15.88 26.96
N LYS A 257 -10.60 -16.50 27.92
CA LYS A 257 -10.46 -15.98 29.29
C LYS A 257 -9.67 -14.67 29.31
N LYS A 258 -8.64 -14.57 28.47
CA LYS A 258 -7.83 -13.37 28.24
C LYS A 258 -7.26 -13.43 26.82
N VAL A 259 -7.16 -12.27 26.17
CA VAL A 259 -6.31 -12.06 25.00
C VAL A 259 -5.18 -11.10 25.37
N ILE A 260 -3.95 -11.42 24.97
CA ILE A 260 -2.77 -10.54 25.04
C ILE A 260 -2.54 -10.02 23.62
N ALA A 261 -2.93 -8.78 23.37
CA ALA A 261 -2.87 -8.14 22.06
C ALA A 261 -1.54 -7.37 21.95
N VAL A 262 -0.64 -7.83 21.08
CA VAL A 262 0.70 -7.25 20.91
C VAL A 262 0.81 -6.54 19.57
N ASP A 263 1.26 -5.30 19.59
CA ASP A 263 1.66 -4.54 18.40
C ASP A 263 2.70 -3.49 18.82
N ASN A 264 3.57 -3.07 17.90
CA ASN A 264 4.56 -2.02 18.16
C ASN A 264 4.16 -0.65 17.58
N SER A 265 3.23 -0.62 16.63
CA SER A 265 2.75 0.58 15.94
C SER A 265 1.83 1.44 16.82
N ALA A 266 1.56 2.68 16.41
CA ALA A 266 0.66 3.59 17.12
C ALA A 266 -0.82 3.14 17.10
N ILE A 267 -1.20 2.30 16.13
CA ILE A 267 -2.57 1.77 15.98
C ILE A 267 -3.09 1.05 17.24
N ILE A 268 -2.21 0.48 18.08
CA ILE A 268 -2.62 -0.22 19.32
C ILE A 268 -3.38 0.67 20.30
N ASP A 269 -3.15 1.98 20.26
CA ASP A 269 -3.86 2.93 21.10
C ASP A 269 -5.31 3.14 20.60
N LYS A 270 -5.54 3.07 19.29
CA LYS A 270 -6.89 2.97 18.69
C LYS A 270 -7.53 1.61 18.86
N ALA A 271 -6.78 0.51 18.80
CA ALA A 271 -7.30 -0.83 19.11
C ALA A 271 -7.88 -0.90 20.54
N ARG A 272 -7.25 -0.19 21.48
CA ARG A 272 -7.75 -0.03 22.86
C ARG A 272 -9.03 0.78 22.95
N GLU A 273 -9.17 1.87 22.20
CA GLU A 273 -10.42 2.64 22.08
C GLU A 273 -11.55 1.75 21.52
N ILE A 274 -11.31 1.09 20.38
CA ILE A 274 -12.26 0.20 19.68
C ILE A 274 -12.74 -0.95 20.60
N ALA A 275 -11.83 -1.56 21.38
CA ALA A 275 -12.17 -2.57 22.37
C ALA A 275 -12.95 -2.01 23.58
N GLY A 276 -12.75 -0.72 23.91
CA GLY A 276 -13.55 0.02 24.89
C GLY A 276 -15.01 0.16 24.46
N ASP A 277 -15.23 0.68 23.25
CA ASP A 277 -16.57 0.86 22.67
C ASP A 277 -17.31 -0.49 22.49
N ASN A 278 -16.56 -1.53 22.13
CA ASN A 278 -17.07 -2.91 22.04
C ASN A 278 -17.25 -3.61 23.41
N LYS A 279 -16.85 -2.99 24.52
CA LYS A 279 -16.95 -3.51 25.90
C LYS A 279 -16.16 -4.81 26.14
N LEU A 280 -14.94 -4.88 25.59
CA LEU A 280 -14.04 -6.04 25.64
C LEU A 280 -12.74 -5.78 26.41
N LEU A 281 -12.52 -4.60 26.99
CA LEU A 281 -11.32 -4.26 27.77
C LEU A 281 -11.07 -5.21 28.96
N ASP A 282 -12.13 -5.74 29.59
CA ASP A 282 -12.00 -6.73 30.67
C ASP A 282 -11.40 -8.07 30.20
N HIS A 283 -11.40 -8.32 28.88
CA HIS A 283 -10.89 -9.55 28.26
C HIS A 283 -9.59 -9.34 27.47
N ILE A 284 -9.28 -8.13 26.99
CA ILE A 284 -8.17 -7.85 26.07
C ILE A 284 -7.14 -6.94 26.74
N THR A 285 -5.88 -7.41 26.83
CA THR A 285 -4.75 -6.68 27.40
C THR A 285 -3.77 -6.29 26.31
N PHE A 286 -3.69 -4.99 26.02
CA PHE A 286 -2.85 -4.42 24.97
C PHE A 286 -1.41 -4.17 25.44
N VAL A 287 -0.42 -4.63 24.69
CA VAL A 287 1.02 -4.52 24.98
C VAL A 287 1.72 -3.85 23.80
N LYS A 288 2.19 -2.61 23.98
CA LYS A 288 2.89 -1.85 22.93
C LYS A 288 4.38 -2.21 22.92
N SER A 289 4.77 -3.17 22.07
CA SER A 289 6.13 -3.73 22.04
C SER A 289 6.36 -4.62 20.80
N LYS A 290 7.62 -4.86 20.44
CA LYS A 290 7.99 -6.01 19.57
C LYS A 290 7.90 -7.32 20.37
N ILE A 291 7.66 -8.45 19.71
CA ILE A 291 7.56 -9.76 20.36
C ILE A 291 8.88 -10.18 21.03
N GLU A 292 9.98 -9.80 20.38
CA GLU A 292 11.36 -10.03 20.77
C GLU A 292 11.64 -9.39 22.14
N ASP A 293 11.17 -8.15 22.34
CA ASP A 293 11.42 -7.33 23.53
C ASP A 293 10.56 -7.73 24.76
N ILE A 294 9.48 -8.49 24.57
CA ILE A 294 8.64 -8.96 25.69
C ILE A 294 9.46 -9.90 26.59
N THR A 295 9.77 -9.46 27.81
CA THR A 295 10.53 -10.25 28.80
C THR A 295 9.63 -11.12 29.69
N THR A 296 8.42 -10.66 30.00
CA THR A 296 7.40 -11.39 30.76
C THR A 296 6.01 -11.11 30.19
N LEU A 297 5.09 -12.08 30.28
CA LEU A 297 3.69 -11.86 29.89
C LEU A 297 2.92 -11.15 31.02
N PRO A 298 1.84 -10.42 30.69
CA PRO A 298 0.95 -9.81 31.70
C PRO A 298 0.41 -10.81 32.73
N ASP A 299 0.06 -10.28 33.90
CA ASP A 299 -0.59 -11.00 35.02
C ASP A 299 0.13 -12.26 35.54
N GLY A 300 1.46 -12.33 35.36
CA GLY A 300 2.28 -13.44 35.84
C GLY A 300 2.11 -14.74 35.04
N LEU A 301 1.62 -14.63 33.81
CA LEU A 301 1.56 -15.75 32.88
C LEU A 301 2.96 -16.12 32.37
N ASN A 302 3.19 -17.42 32.16
CA ASN A 302 4.43 -17.92 31.55
C ASN A 302 4.21 -18.40 30.10
N HIS A 303 2.99 -18.83 29.78
CA HIS A 303 2.61 -19.38 28.47
C HIS A 303 1.18 -18.97 28.09
N VAL A 304 0.87 -19.09 26.80
CA VAL A 304 -0.48 -18.97 26.22
C VAL A 304 -0.94 -20.31 25.64
N ASP A 305 -2.26 -20.54 25.65
CA ASP A 305 -2.88 -21.72 25.04
C ASP A 305 -3.01 -21.60 23.52
N ILE A 306 -3.08 -20.39 22.98
CA ILE A 306 -3.29 -20.12 21.55
C ILE A 306 -2.45 -18.91 21.12
N ILE A 307 -1.82 -19.00 19.96
CA ILE A 307 -1.33 -17.84 19.19
C ILE A 307 -2.24 -17.67 17.97
N VAL A 308 -2.79 -16.47 17.81
CA VAL A 308 -3.38 -15.99 16.57
C VAL A 308 -2.46 -14.91 16.02
N SER A 309 -2.25 -14.91 14.70
CA SER A 309 -1.48 -13.86 14.05
C SER A 309 -1.85 -13.77 12.58
N GLU A 310 -1.96 -12.54 12.09
CA GLU A 310 -1.96 -12.23 10.67
C GLU A 310 -0.59 -11.64 10.37
N TRP A 311 0.24 -12.44 9.70
CA TRP A 311 1.67 -12.21 9.53
C TRP A 311 2.12 -12.26 8.06
N MET A 312 1.20 -12.55 7.15
CA MET A 312 1.54 -12.92 5.77
C MET A 312 1.81 -11.65 4.98
N GLY A 313 2.98 -11.58 4.35
CA GLY A 313 3.29 -10.50 3.42
C GLY A 313 2.86 -10.81 1.99
N TYR A 314 3.08 -9.85 1.10
CA TYR A 314 3.11 -10.12 -0.34
C TYR A 314 4.10 -11.26 -0.64
N CYS A 315 3.81 -12.11 -1.62
CA CYS A 315 4.59 -13.32 -1.91
C CYS A 315 4.84 -14.22 -0.67
N LEU A 316 3.92 -14.21 0.30
CA LEU A 316 3.93 -14.90 1.61
C LEU A 316 4.96 -14.39 2.64
N PHE A 317 6.20 -14.10 2.22
CA PHE A 317 7.32 -13.82 3.14
C PHE A 317 7.96 -12.42 3.01
N PHE A 318 7.48 -11.54 2.14
CA PHE A 318 7.86 -10.12 2.19
C PHE A 318 7.37 -9.48 3.51
N GLU A 319 7.90 -8.31 3.88
CA GLU A 319 7.70 -7.63 5.17
C GLU A 319 8.22 -8.41 6.41
N ALA A 320 8.51 -9.70 6.27
CA ALA A 320 9.24 -10.57 7.21
C ALA A 320 8.69 -10.62 8.66
N MET A 321 7.37 -10.70 8.83
CA MET A 321 6.73 -10.81 10.15
C MET A 321 6.67 -12.26 10.72
N LEU A 322 6.73 -13.30 9.88
CA LEU A 322 6.71 -14.70 10.33
C LEU A 322 7.78 -15.04 11.40
N PRO A 323 9.06 -14.60 11.30
CA PRO A 323 10.06 -14.79 12.36
C PRO A 323 9.56 -14.38 13.76
N SER A 324 8.86 -13.26 13.90
CA SER A 324 8.30 -12.83 15.19
C SER A 324 7.20 -13.78 15.70
N VAL A 325 6.41 -14.39 14.82
CA VAL A 325 5.43 -15.42 15.20
C VAL A 325 6.13 -16.72 15.65
N LEU A 326 7.26 -17.09 15.01
CA LEU A 326 8.07 -18.23 15.45
C LEU A 326 8.73 -17.95 16.81
N VAL A 327 9.19 -16.72 17.06
CA VAL A 327 9.69 -16.27 18.38
C VAL A 327 8.57 -16.32 19.43
N ALA A 328 7.35 -15.88 19.11
CA ALA A 328 6.19 -15.99 19.99
C ALA A 328 5.87 -17.46 20.31
N ARG A 329 5.86 -18.33 19.29
CA ARG A 329 5.67 -19.78 19.44
C ARG A 329 6.67 -20.36 20.42
N ASP A 330 7.96 -20.19 20.14
CA ASP A 330 9.00 -20.95 20.86
C ASP A 330 9.18 -20.51 22.31
N ARG A 331 8.87 -19.25 22.62
CA ARG A 331 8.96 -18.65 23.96
C ARG A 331 7.67 -18.79 24.76
N PHE A 332 6.51 -18.55 24.14
CA PHE A 332 5.25 -18.33 24.86
C PHE A 332 4.17 -19.37 24.59
N LEU A 333 4.20 -20.12 23.48
CA LEU A 333 3.19 -21.17 23.26
C LEU A 333 3.41 -22.34 24.22
N LYS A 334 2.32 -22.83 24.81
CA LYS A 334 2.34 -23.96 25.74
C LYS A 334 2.93 -25.21 25.08
N ARG A 335 4.07 -25.70 25.58
CA ARG A 335 4.68 -26.97 25.16
C ARG A 335 3.96 -28.17 25.80
N ALA A 336 4.00 -29.30 25.10
CA ALA A 336 3.52 -30.58 25.59
C ALA A 336 4.47 -31.18 26.63
N ALA A 337 4.02 -32.25 27.30
CA ALA A 337 4.77 -32.91 28.38
C ALA A 337 6.09 -33.59 27.94
N ASP A 338 6.33 -33.73 26.62
CA ASP A 338 7.60 -34.20 26.07
C ASP A 338 8.67 -33.09 25.91
N GLY A 339 8.28 -31.82 26.08
CA GLY A 339 9.11 -30.63 25.85
C GLY A 339 9.45 -30.32 24.39
N LYS A 340 9.00 -31.16 23.44
CA LYS A 340 9.34 -31.10 22.01
C LYS A 340 8.18 -30.63 21.15
N THR A 341 6.98 -31.12 21.44
CA THR A 341 5.74 -30.75 20.73
C THR A 341 4.99 -29.66 21.49
N PHE A 342 3.91 -29.13 20.90
CA PHE A 342 3.08 -28.07 21.48
C PHE A 342 1.70 -28.60 21.86
N ASP A 343 1.18 -28.13 23.00
CA ASP A 343 -0.17 -28.39 23.53
C ASP A 343 -1.08 -27.15 23.39
N GLY A 344 -0.54 -26.07 22.80
CA GLY A 344 -1.27 -24.88 22.39
C GLY A 344 -1.45 -24.79 20.88
N LEU A 345 -2.44 -24.01 20.42
CA LEU A 345 -2.85 -23.88 19.02
C LEU A 345 -2.14 -22.69 18.33
N ILE A 346 -1.79 -22.83 17.05
CA ILE A 346 -1.33 -21.73 16.18
C ILE A 346 -2.37 -21.49 15.07
N VAL A 347 -2.73 -20.24 14.84
CA VAL A 347 -3.80 -19.82 13.93
C VAL A 347 -3.33 -18.65 13.03
N PRO A 348 -3.15 -18.86 11.71
CA PRO A 348 -3.24 -20.11 10.96
C PRO A 348 -2.12 -21.08 11.36
N SER A 349 -2.29 -22.36 11.03
CA SER A 349 -1.39 -23.45 11.44
C SER A 349 -0.36 -23.84 10.37
N HIS A 350 -0.69 -23.60 9.11
CA HIS A 350 0.06 -24.02 7.94
C HIS A 350 -0.06 -22.96 6.84
N CYS A 351 0.92 -22.92 5.94
CA CYS A 351 0.85 -22.20 4.68
C CYS A 351 1.46 -23.03 3.55
N SER A 352 1.14 -22.70 2.31
CA SER A 352 1.85 -23.20 1.13
C SER A 352 2.13 -22.10 0.13
N LEU A 353 3.11 -22.33 -0.72
CA LEU A 353 3.44 -21.47 -1.86
C LEU A 353 3.16 -22.24 -3.15
N GLN A 354 2.76 -21.53 -4.20
CA GLN A 354 2.57 -22.05 -5.54
C GLN A 354 3.15 -21.08 -6.58
N ILE A 355 3.55 -21.64 -7.73
CA ILE A 355 4.05 -20.89 -8.88
C ILE A 355 3.50 -21.50 -10.18
N ALA A 356 3.14 -20.65 -11.13
CA ALA A 356 2.73 -21.04 -12.49
C ALA A 356 3.24 -20.02 -13.52
N PRO A 357 3.43 -20.43 -14.78
CA PRO A 357 3.60 -19.48 -15.87
C PRO A 357 2.31 -18.68 -16.05
N LEU A 358 2.47 -17.39 -16.35
CA LEU A 358 1.40 -16.47 -16.71
C LEU A 358 1.71 -15.99 -18.14
N SER A 359 0.67 -15.98 -18.99
CA SER A 359 0.73 -15.24 -20.25
C SER A 359 -0.48 -14.33 -20.33
N ASP A 360 -0.20 -13.04 -20.51
CA ASP A 360 -1.17 -11.95 -20.49
C ASP A 360 -0.75 -10.87 -21.51
N PRO A 361 -1.05 -11.08 -22.80
CA PRO A 361 -0.61 -10.17 -23.86
C PRO A 361 -1.22 -8.78 -23.76
N GLU A 362 -2.43 -8.66 -23.20
CA GLU A 362 -3.12 -7.38 -23.00
C GLU A 362 -2.39 -6.56 -21.93
N TRP A 363 -2.10 -7.15 -20.77
CA TRP A 363 -1.29 -6.50 -19.74
C TRP A 363 0.10 -6.08 -20.25
N MET A 364 0.75 -6.93 -21.06
CA MET A 364 2.05 -6.62 -21.68
C MET A 364 1.99 -5.52 -22.75
N VAL A 365 0.84 -5.29 -23.39
CA VAL A 365 0.66 -4.10 -24.24
C VAL A 365 0.58 -2.85 -23.37
N ASP A 366 -0.32 -2.84 -22.40
CA ASP A 366 -0.67 -1.63 -21.64
C ASP A 366 0.43 -1.19 -20.66
N ASN A 367 1.15 -2.12 -20.04
CA ASN A 367 2.09 -1.84 -18.95
C ASN A 367 3.56 -1.86 -19.38
N VAL A 368 3.88 -2.58 -20.47
CA VAL A 368 5.27 -2.73 -20.96
C VAL A 368 5.44 -2.09 -22.34
N SER A 369 4.58 -2.41 -23.31
CA SER A 369 4.75 -1.95 -24.70
C SER A 369 4.43 -0.46 -24.86
N PHE A 370 3.46 0.05 -24.09
CA PHE A 370 3.07 1.48 -23.99
C PHE A 370 4.28 2.43 -23.97
N TRP A 371 5.26 2.15 -23.11
CA TRP A 371 6.44 2.99 -22.92
C TRP A 371 7.34 3.12 -24.17
N SER A 372 7.22 2.20 -25.12
CA SER A 372 8.00 2.25 -26.38
C SER A 372 7.46 3.31 -27.36
N ASN A 373 6.24 3.81 -27.16
CA ASN A 373 5.62 4.83 -28.03
C ASN A 373 4.52 5.64 -27.31
N VAL A 374 4.92 6.46 -26.35
CA VAL A 374 4.01 7.39 -25.65
C VAL A 374 3.83 8.63 -26.52
N TYR A 375 2.70 8.71 -27.23
CA TYR A 375 2.34 9.82 -28.14
C TYR A 375 3.39 10.16 -29.22
N GLY A 376 4.13 9.16 -29.73
CA GLY A 376 5.20 9.35 -30.72
C GLY A 376 6.61 9.47 -30.12
N PHE A 377 6.74 9.37 -28.80
CA PHE A 377 8.02 9.43 -28.08
C PHE A 377 8.36 8.07 -27.45
N ASP A 378 9.60 7.63 -27.62
CA ASP A 378 10.14 6.51 -26.84
C ASP A 378 10.42 6.98 -25.40
N MET A 379 9.78 6.31 -24.44
CA MET A 379 9.93 6.52 -23.01
C MET A 379 10.30 5.20 -22.29
N HIS A 380 10.89 4.23 -22.99
CA HIS A 380 11.23 2.91 -22.42
C HIS A 380 12.20 3.00 -21.22
N CYS A 381 12.92 4.10 -21.05
CA CYS A 381 13.69 4.38 -19.83
C CYS A 381 12.85 4.44 -18.55
N MET A 382 11.54 4.66 -18.63
CA MET A 382 10.62 4.58 -17.48
C MET A 382 10.44 3.15 -16.96
N MET A 383 10.85 2.13 -17.72
CA MET A 383 10.90 0.72 -17.30
C MET A 383 12.21 0.33 -16.60
N GLU A 384 13.10 1.27 -16.28
CA GLU A 384 14.28 0.98 -15.46
C GLU A 384 13.86 0.33 -14.13
N LYS A 385 14.38 -0.86 -13.83
CA LYS A 385 14.03 -1.72 -12.67
C LYS A 385 12.60 -2.26 -12.63
N ALA A 386 11.69 -1.86 -13.52
CA ALA A 386 10.34 -2.47 -13.61
C ALA A 386 10.38 -3.99 -13.91
N PHE A 387 11.49 -4.47 -14.47
CA PHE A 387 11.78 -5.89 -14.66
C PHE A 387 12.65 -6.52 -13.54
N GLU A 388 13.21 -5.74 -12.61
CA GLU A 388 13.94 -6.23 -11.44
C GLU A 388 13.04 -6.50 -10.24
N ASP A 389 11.93 -5.80 -10.09
CA ASP A 389 11.04 -5.92 -8.93
C ASP A 389 9.81 -6.80 -9.22
N VAL A 390 9.17 -7.34 -8.18
CA VAL A 390 7.95 -8.16 -8.30
C VAL A 390 6.71 -7.28 -8.34
N VAL A 391 5.90 -7.40 -9.39
CA VAL A 391 4.64 -6.66 -9.52
C VAL A 391 3.54 -7.34 -8.72
N VAL A 392 3.00 -6.68 -7.69
CA VAL A 392 1.84 -7.19 -6.94
C VAL A 392 0.55 -6.87 -7.71
N GLN A 393 -0.11 -7.89 -8.25
CA GLN A 393 -1.35 -7.73 -9.00
C GLN A 393 -2.27 -8.96 -8.93
N PHE A 394 -3.54 -8.77 -9.28
CA PHE A 394 -4.53 -9.85 -9.40
C PHE A 394 -4.85 -10.09 -10.88
N PRO A 395 -4.04 -10.90 -11.60
CA PRO A 395 -4.26 -11.16 -13.02
C PRO A 395 -5.53 -12.00 -13.25
N PRO A 396 -6.08 -12.04 -14.48
CA PRO A 396 -7.18 -12.93 -14.82
C PRO A 396 -6.83 -14.40 -14.55
N ALA A 397 -7.79 -15.17 -14.03
CA ALA A 397 -7.62 -16.60 -13.79
C ALA A 397 -7.20 -17.37 -15.05
N ASP A 398 -7.78 -17.00 -16.20
CA ASP A 398 -7.52 -17.62 -17.50
C ASP A 398 -6.14 -17.26 -18.09
N SER A 399 -5.45 -16.24 -17.58
CA SER A 399 -4.08 -15.87 -17.99
C SER A 399 -3.04 -16.89 -17.50
N ILE A 400 -3.33 -17.63 -16.42
CA ILE A 400 -2.47 -18.70 -15.88
C ILE A 400 -2.39 -19.86 -16.90
N SER A 401 -1.17 -20.21 -17.31
CA SER A 401 -0.93 -21.15 -18.42
C SER A 401 -0.35 -22.51 -18.02
N GLY A 402 -0.26 -22.81 -16.71
CA GLY A 402 0.25 -24.10 -16.23
C GLY A 402 -0.15 -24.48 -14.81
N VAL A 403 0.00 -25.77 -14.48
CA VAL A 403 -0.27 -26.35 -13.15
C VAL A 403 0.82 -27.33 -12.71
N SER A 404 1.04 -27.46 -11.41
CA SER A 404 2.01 -28.42 -10.82
C SER A 404 1.83 -29.84 -11.38
N SER A 405 2.85 -30.37 -12.06
CA SER A 405 2.85 -31.73 -12.65
C SER A 405 2.58 -32.84 -11.62
N SER A 406 2.84 -32.55 -10.34
CA SER A 406 2.68 -33.48 -9.24
C SER A 406 1.27 -33.52 -8.63
N GLY A 407 0.41 -32.54 -8.95
CA GLY A 407 -0.87 -32.33 -8.28
C GLY A 407 -0.76 -31.88 -6.82
N LYS A 408 0.41 -31.34 -6.43
CA LYS A 408 0.74 -30.85 -5.08
C LYS A 408 1.13 -29.38 -5.10
N ASP A 409 1.04 -28.75 -3.94
CA ASP A 409 1.61 -27.42 -3.70
C ASP A 409 3.15 -27.49 -3.75
N LEU A 410 3.82 -26.39 -4.12
CA LEU A 410 5.27 -26.41 -4.36
C LEU A 410 6.07 -26.61 -3.07
N GLN A 411 5.66 -25.91 -2.02
CA GLN A 411 6.20 -26.04 -0.69
C GLN A 411 5.07 -25.81 0.32
N VAL A 412 5.06 -26.60 1.39
CA VAL A 412 4.13 -26.48 2.52
C VAL A 412 4.95 -26.33 3.79
N TRP A 413 4.53 -25.47 4.71
CA TRP A 413 5.13 -25.29 6.03
C TRP A 413 4.11 -25.64 7.12
N ASP A 414 4.60 -26.33 8.15
CA ASP A 414 3.89 -26.62 9.41
C ASP A 414 4.48 -25.69 10.47
N LEU A 415 3.71 -24.67 10.88
CA LEU A 415 4.19 -23.62 11.79
C LEU A 415 4.51 -24.13 13.20
N TYR A 416 4.21 -25.38 13.53
CA TYR A 416 4.70 -26.01 14.77
C TYR A 416 6.12 -26.54 14.67
N THR A 417 6.68 -26.67 13.46
CA THR A 417 8.01 -27.27 13.22
C THR A 417 8.98 -26.35 12.48
N THR A 418 8.50 -25.48 11.59
CA THR A 418 9.30 -24.55 10.79
C THR A 418 10.19 -23.64 11.64
N THR A 419 11.45 -23.44 11.24
CA THR A 419 12.39 -22.48 11.85
C THR A 419 12.57 -21.23 10.97
N VAL A 420 13.39 -20.27 11.41
CA VAL A 420 13.66 -19.05 10.62
C VAL A 420 14.55 -19.37 9.41
N GLU A 421 15.41 -20.38 9.54
CA GLU A 421 16.29 -20.87 8.48
C GLU A 421 15.51 -21.50 7.32
N ASP A 422 14.41 -22.21 7.61
CA ASP A 422 13.51 -22.82 6.62
C ASP A 422 12.81 -21.80 5.68
N LEU A 423 12.88 -20.50 6.01
CA LEU A 423 12.29 -19.42 5.21
C LEU A 423 13.21 -18.96 4.06
N SER A 424 14.50 -19.34 4.08
CA SER A 424 15.44 -19.13 2.97
C SER A 424 15.76 -20.46 2.30
N PHE A 425 14.92 -20.86 1.33
CA PHE A 425 14.88 -22.20 0.76
C PHE A 425 15.16 -22.20 -0.76
N THR A 426 15.36 -23.40 -1.32
CA THR A 426 15.36 -23.62 -2.77
C THR A 426 14.67 -24.95 -3.04
N THR A 427 13.59 -24.93 -3.83
CA THR A 427 12.73 -26.09 -4.09
C THR A 427 12.55 -26.31 -5.59
N PRO A 428 12.64 -27.56 -6.09
CA PRO A 428 12.43 -27.87 -7.50
C PRO A 428 10.93 -27.90 -7.85
N PHE A 429 10.59 -27.36 -9.02
CA PHE A 429 9.24 -27.44 -9.58
C PHE A 429 9.20 -28.20 -10.92
N SER A 430 8.04 -28.77 -11.20
CA SER A 430 7.65 -29.30 -12.50
C SER A 430 6.22 -28.85 -12.75
N ILE A 431 5.98 -28.23 -13.91
CA ILE A 431 4.70 -27.62 -14.27
C ILE A 431 4.30 -28.12 -15.65
N ASN A 432 3.07 -28.63 -15.76
CA ASN A 432 2.46 -28.97 -17.03
C ASN A 432 1.75 -27.72 -17.58
N VAL A 433 2.02 -27.37 -18.83
CA VAL A 433 1.34 -26.30 -19.57
C VAL A 433 -0.09 -26.75 -19.89
N THR A 434 -1.08 -25.92 -19.57
CA THR A 434 -2.51 -26.27 -19.68
C THR A 434 -3.13 -25.87 -21.02
N LYS A 435 -2.67 -24.76 -21.61
CA LYS A 435 -3.16 -24.17 -22.85
C LYS A 435 -1.99 -23.81 -23.76
N ASP A 436 -2.21 -23.80 -25.07
CA ASP A 436 -1.22 -23.27 -26.02
C ASP A 436 -0.98 -21.79 -25.72
N VAL A 437 0.28 -21.37 -25.60
CA VAL A 437 0.67 -19.96 -25.44
C VAL A 437 1.85 -19.61 -26.35
N ASP A 438 1.74 -18.45 -27.01
CA ASP A 438 2.75 -17.99 -27.96
C ASP A 438 4.03 -17.48 -27.27
N TYR A 439 3.87 -16.89 -26.09
CA TYR A 439 4.95 -16.39 -25.25
C TYR A 439 4.68 -16.71 -23.78
N MET A 440 5.72 -16.69 -22.96
CA MET A 440 5.62 -16.75 -21.51
C MET A 440 6.09 -15.41 -20.97
N ASP A 441 5.15 -14.63 -20.47
CA ASP A 441 5.37 -13.21 -20.17
C ASP A 441 5.89 -13.01 -18.73
N SER A 442 5.50 -13.90 -17.81
CA SER A 442 5.93 -13.82 -16.41
C SER A 442 5.73 -15.12 -15.63
N TRP A 443 6.32 -15.19 -14.44
CA TRP A 443 5.96 -16.16 -13.41
C TRP A 443 4.96 -15.53 -12.44
N CYS A 444 3.82 -16.19 -12.19
CA CYS A 444 2.87 -15.81 -11.15
C CYS A 444 3.05 -16.69 -9.92
N ILE A 445 3.13 -16.06 -8.75
CA ILE A 445 3.35 -16.69 -7.44
C ILE A 445 2.22 -16.28 -6.48
N TRP A 446 1.63 -17.25 -5.79
CA TRP A 446 0.61 -17.03 -4.78
C TRP A 446 0.76 -18.01 -3.60
N PHE A 447 -0.09 -17.87 -2.58
CA PHE A 447 -0.05 -18.73 -1.40
C PHE A 447 -1.45 -19.15 -0.92
N ASP A 448 -1.50 -20.26 -0.19
CA ASP A 448 -2.70 -20.74 0.50
C ASP A 448 -2.44 -20.88 1.99
N MET A 449 -3.49 -20.67 2.80
CA MET A 449 -3.41 -20.67 4.27
C MET A 449 -4.29 -21.74 4.89
N GLY A 450 -3.74 -22.52 5.81
CA GLY A 450 -4.38 -23.68 6.45
C GLY A 450 -4.62 -23.49 7.95
N PHE A 451 -5.89 -23.52 8.36
CA PHE A 451 -6.34 -23.39 9.74
C PHE A 451 -6.78 -24.77 10.26
N SER A 452 -5.87 -25.50 10.89
CA SER A 452 -6.13 -26.81 11.51
C SER A 452 -6.74 -26.64 12.89
N SER A 453 -7.84 -27.36 13.17
CA SER A 453 -8.39 -27.56 14.51
C SER A 453 -7.62 -28.64 15.30
N ILE A 454 -6.79 -29.44 14.62
CA ILE A 454 -6.04 -30.58 15.15
C ILE A 454 -4.62 -30.13 15.50
N LEU A 455 -4.23 -30.34 16.77
CA LEU A 455 -2.86 -30.13 17.24
C LEU A 455 -1.91 -31.22 16.71
N PRO A 456 -0.60 -30.93 16.52
CA PRO A 456 0.36 -31.95 16.12
C PRO A 456 0.43 -33.09 17.14
N THR A 457 0.46 -34.32 16.65
CA THR A 457 0.87 -35.48 17.45
C THR A 457 2.40 -35.62 17.40
N SER A 458 2.96 -36.64 18.06
CA SER A 458 4.42 -36.88 18.09
C SER A 458 5.05 -37.26 16.75
N THR A 459 4.27 -37.31 15.66
CA THR A 459 4.74 -37.32 14.27
C THR A 459 4.28 -36.05 13.55
N PRO A 460 5.20 -35.27 12.93
CA PRO A 460 4.84 -34.14 12.08
C PRO A 460 3.87 -34.55 10.97
N THR A 461 2.85 -33.73 10.71
CA THR A 461 1.82 -34.09 9.72
C THR A 461 2.14 -33.41 8.39
N SER A 462 3.02 -34.04 7.60
CA SER A 462 3.37 -33.56 6.27
C SER A 462 2.18 -33.71 5.32
N TYR A 463 1.46 -32.61 5.09
CA TYR A 463 0.45 -32.50 4.04
C TYR A 463 1.12 -32.32 2.67
N ALA A 464 0.53 -32.92 1.64
CA ALA A 464 0.93 -32.69 0.25
C ALA A 464 0.26 -31.45 -0.36
N SER A 465 -0.79 -30.92 0.28
CA SER A 465 -1.41 -29.65 -0.07
C SER A 465 -2.26 -29.07 1.07
N ILE A 466 -2.43 -27.74 1.13
CA ILE A 466 -3.39 -27.08 2.04
C ILE A 466 -4.83 -27.55 1.78
N SER A 467 -5.15 -27.96 0.55
CA SER A 467 -6.43 -28.60 0.20
C SER A 467 -6.72 -29.89 1.00
N GLU A 468 -5.71 -30.52 1.61
CA GLU A 468 -5.88 -31.67 2.48
C GLU A 468 -6.33 -31.30 3.89
N ILE A 469 -5.93 -30.12 4.38
CA ILE A 469 -6.34 -29.59 5.69
C ILE A 469 -7.84 -29.30 5.69
N LYS A 470 -8.39 -28.80 4.57
CA LYS A 470 -9.84 -28.56 4.38
C LYS A 470 -10.73 -29.80 4.57
N LYS A 471 -10.15 -31.01 4.58
CA LYS A 471 -10.86 -32.28 4.78
C LYS A 471 -11.11 -32.58 6.28
N GLN A 472 -10.58 -31.77 7.19
CA GLN A 472 -10.64 -31.97 8.64
C GLN A 472 -11.85 -31.25 9.28
N PRO A 473 -12.41 -31.79 10.39
CA PRO A 473 -13.56 -31.18 11.05
C PRO A 473 -13.21 -29.83 11.68
N GLY A 474 -13.92 -28.76 11.31
CA GLY A 474 -13.68 -27.40 11.79
C GLY A 474 -12.46 -26.71 11.19
N ALA A 475 -11.82 -27.30 10.18
CA ALA A 475 -10.71 -26.64 9.48
C ALA A 475 -11.20 -25.62 8.44
N VAL A 476 -10.46 -24.52 8.32
CA VAL A 476 -10.70 -23.46 7.33
C VAL A 476 -9.47 -23.32 6.44
N VAL A 477 -9.67 -22.97 5.17
CA VAL A 477 -8.57 -22.63 4.26
C VAL A 477 -8.99 -21.47 3.36
N PHE A 478 -8.04 -20.62 2.97
CA PHE A 478 -8.19 -19.65 1.89
C PHE A 478 -6.97 -19.67 0.96
N THR A 479 -7.11 -19.03 -0.21
CA THR A 479 -6.11 -18.93 -1.27
C THR A 479 -5.96 -17.47 -1.71
N THR A 480 -4.77 -17.05 -2.12
CA THR A 480 -4.55 -15.79 -2.85
C THR A 480 -4.41 -16.00 -4.37
N SER A 481 -4.68 -17.22 -4.86
CA SER A 481 -4.62 -17.57 -6.28
C SER A 481 -5.48 -16.64 -7.15
N PRO A 482 -5.03 -16.29 -8.37
CA PRO A 482 -5.86 -15.64 -9.40
C PRO A 482 -7.17 -16.38 -9.72
N ALA A 483 -7.24 -17.70 -9.50
CA ALA A 483 -8.47 -18.49 -9.64
C ALA A 483 -9.41 -18.42 -8.42
N GLY A 484 -9.02 -17.70 -7.36
CA GLY A 484 -9.81 -17.45 -6.15
C GLY A 484 -10.59 -16.14 -6.20
N LYS A 485 -11.08 -15.70 -5.04
CA LYS A 485 -11.61 -14.34 -4.85
C LYS A 485 -10.43 -13.42 -4.48
N ARG A 486 -10.33 -12.25 -5.13
CA ARG A 486 -9.28 -11.25 -4.87
C ARG A 486 -9.14 -10.95 -3.37
N THR A 487 -7.92 -11.12 -2.88
CA THR A 487 -7.43 -10.69 -1.56
C THR A 487 -6.63 -9.39 -1.72
N HIS A 488 -6.29 -8.71 -0.61
CA HIS A 488 -5.43 -7.53 -0.68
C HIS A 488 -3.97 -7.87 -1.08
N TRP A 489 -3.48 -9.06 -0.70
CA TRP A 489 -2.17 -9.58 -1.14
C TRP A 489 -2.07 -9.82 -2.64
N GLN A 490 -3.19 -10.20 -3.28
CA GLN A 490 -3.24 -10.58 -4.69
C GLN A 490 -2.19 -11.69 -4.99
N ALA A 491 -1.54 -11.64 -6.15
CA ALA A 491 -0.41 -12.50 -6.50
C ALA A 491 0.84 -11.66 -6.83
N GLY A 492 2.03 -12.26 -6.66
CA GLY A 492 3.27 -11.68 -7.13
C GLY A 492 3.54 -12.10 -8.57
N VAL A 493 3.80 -11.14 -9.45
CA VAL A 493 4.08 -11.37 -10.86
C VAL A 493 5.51 -10.93 -11.18
N CYS A 494 6.35 -11.93 -11.43
CA CYS A 494 7.76 -11.80 -11.77
C CYS A 494 7.90 -11.67 -13.29
N VAL A 495 7.91 -10.43 -13.80
CA VAL A 495 7.87 -10.12 -15.25
C VAL A 495 9.18 -10.50 -15.95
N ILE A 496 9.08 -11.25 -17.05
CA ILE A 496 10.21 -11.62 -17.91
C ILE A 496 10.41 -10.48 -18.91
N GLU A 497 11.65 -10.00 -19.04
CA GLU A 497 11.96 -8.87 -19.91
C GLU A 497 12.04 -9.33 -21.38
N PRO A 498 11.24 -8.76 -22.31
CA PRO A 498 11.17 -9.22 -23.69
C PRO A 498 12.55 -9.29 -24.37
N GLY A 499 12.91 -10.48 -24.86
CA GLY A 499 14.17 -10.73 -25.57
C GLY A 499 15.40 -11.04 -24.70
N THR A 500 15.32 -10.89 -23.37
CA THR A 500 16.41 -11.34 -22.46
C THR A 500 16.45 -12.86 -22.32
N VAL A 501 15.27 -13.48 -22.24
CA VAL A 501 15.05 -14.91 -22.19
C VAL A 501 14.58 -15.38 -23.56
N LYS A 502 15.04 -16.57 -23.99
CA LYS A 502 14.43 -17.25 -25.14
C LYS A 502 13.02 -17.71 -24.77
N THR A 503 12.01 -16.94 -25.14
CA THR A 503 10.61 -17.41 -25.08
C THR A 503 10.31 -18.24 -26.33
N SER A 504 10.07 -19.54 -26.14
CA SER A 504 9.50 -20.44 -27.14
C SER A 504 7.98 -20.50 -26.98
N LYS A 505 7.26 -20.74 -28.08
CA LYS A 505 5.85 -21.17 -28.00
C LYS A 505 5.75 -22.44 -27.16
N LEU A 506 4.74 -22.53 -26.30
CA LEU A 506 4.48 -23.68 -25.44
C LEU A 506 3.13 -24.30 -25.84
N ALA A 507 3.08 -25.61 -25.98
CA ALA A 507 1.86 -26.34 -26.31
C ALA A 507 1.18 -26.91 -25.05
N SER A 508 -0.14 -27.09 -25.08
CA SER A 508 -0.88 -27.82 -24.05
C SER A 508 -0.30 -29.23 -23.88
N GLY A 509 0.10 -29.57 -22.66
CA GLY A 509 0.77 -30.83 -22.33
C GLY A 509 2.31 -30.78 -22.31
N ASP A 510 2.93 -29.66 -22.70
CA ASP A 510 4.37 -29.43 -22.46
C ASP A 510 4.70 -29.38 -20.96
N SER A 511 5.96 -29.63 -20.60
CA SER A 511 6.44 -29.59 -19.22
C SER A 511 7.60 -28.60 -19.06
N ILE A 512 7.46 -27.65 -18.15
CA ILE A 512 8.51 -26.74 -17.70
C ILE A 512 9.07 -27.28 -16.38
N THR A 513 10.40 -27.36 -16.25
CA THR A 513 11.06 -27.79 -15.00
C THR A 513 12.07 -26.73 -14.55
N GLY A 514 12.28 -26.64 -13.23
CA GLY A 514 13.11 -25.58 -12.67
C GLY A 514 13.28 -25.65 -11.16
N THR A 515 13.79 -24.57 -10.59
CA THR A 515 13.88 -24.34 -9.14
C THR A 515 13.43 -22.93 -8.78
N LEU A 516 12.68 -22.81 -7.69
CA LEU A 516 12.35 -21.54 -7.05
C LEU A 516 13.22 -21.40 -5.80
N ARG A 517 13.94 -20.28 -5.67
CA ARG A 517 14.72 -19.89 -4.49
C ARG A 517 14.11 -18.63 -3.89
N TYR A 518 14.01 -18.62 -2.56
CA TYR A 518 13.64 -17.47 -1.75
C TYR A 518 14.78 -17.15 -0.78
N ALA A 519 15.05 -15.86 -0.53
CA ALA A 519 16.03 -15.43 0.48
C ALA A 519 15.72 -14.02 1.02
N LYS A 520 16.18 -13.72 2.25
CA LYS A 520 16.24 -12.33 2.75
C LYS A 520 17.12 -11.50 1.80
N GLY A 521 16.65 -10.33 1.40
CA GLY A 521 17.41 -9.37 0.59
C GLY A 521 18.45 -8.58 1.38
N ASP A 522 19.11 -7.65 0.70
CA ASP A 522 20.17 -6.79 1.26
C ASP A 522 19.63 -5.82 2.33
N GLU A 523 18.36 -5.42 2.21
CA GLU A 523 17.67 -4.49 3.12
C GLU A 523 16.83 -5.26 4.16
N SER A 524 16.54 -4.65 5.31
CA SER A 524 15.69 -5.30 6.31
C SER A 524 14.28 -5.47 5.75
N ARG A 525 13.67 -6.64 5.96
CA ARG A 525 12.35 -7.06 5.44
C ARG A 525 12.23 -7.26 3.92
N ALA A 526 13.27 -6.93 3.14
CA ALA A 526 13.31 -7.20 1.70
C ALA A 526 13.37 -8.71 1.38
N LEU A 527 12.82 -9.09 0.22
CA LEU A 527 12.76 -10.48 -0.26
C LEU A 527 13.40 -10.58 -1.66
N GLU A 528 14.25 -11.58 -1.86
CA GLU A 528 14.70 -12.01 -3.20
C GLU A 528 13.96 -13.28 -3.64
N ILE A 529 13.43 -13.25 -4.86
CA ILE A 529 12.84 -14.41 -5.53
C ILE A 529 13.67 -14.73 -6.77
N GLU A 530 14.38 -15.85 -6.74
CA GLU A 530 15.15 -16.36 -7.87
C GLU A 530 14.41 -17.54 -8.52
N VAL A 531 14.23 -17.49 -9.84
CA VAL A 531 13.68 -18.59 -10.62
C VAL A 531 14.71 -19.05 -11.65
N CYS A 532 15.01 -20.34 -11.64
CA CYS A 532 15.74 -21.03 -12.71
C CYS A 532 14.78 -21.98 -13.43
N TRP A 533 14.75 -22.01 -14.76
CA TRP A 533 13.85 -22.87 -15.52
C TRP A 533 14.36 -23.26 -16.90
N THR A 534 14.05 -24.48 -17.33
CA THR A 534 14.29 -24.98 -18.69
C THR A 534 12.96 -25.11 -19.41
N LEU A 535 12.87 -24.54 -20.61
CA LEU A 535 11.68 -24.64 -21.46
C LEU A 535 11.66 -25.94 -22.28
N PRO A 536 10.48 -26.42 -22.72
CA PRO A 536 10.35 -27.58 -23.58
C PRO A 536 11.24 -27.47 -24.83
N ASN A 537 12.04 -28.50 -25.07
CA ASN A 537 12.94 -28.63 -26.22
C ASN A 537 14.12 -27.63 -26.30
N ASP A 538 14.36 -26.77 -25.30
CA ASP A 538 15.64 -26.03 -25.17
C ASP A 538 16.63 -26.81 -24.28
N THR A 539 17.93 -26.64 -24.54
CA THR A 539 19.03 -27.11 -23.68
C THR A 539 19.63 -25.98 -22.83
N THR A 540 19.05 -24.78 -22.91
CA THR A 540 19.47 -23.58 -22.17
C THR A 540 18.64 -23.46 -20.89
N GLU A 541 19.31 -23.47 -19.74
CA GLU A 541 18.70 -23.07 -18.47
C GLU A 541 18.58 -21.54 -18.46
N ASN A 542 17.36 -21.04 -18.24
CA ASN A 542 17.09 -19.62 -18.03
C ASN A 542 17.12 -19.35 -16.52
N LYS A 543 17.69 -18.21 -16.11
CA LYS A 543 17.75 -17.80 -14.72
C LYS A 543 17.49 -16.30 -14.62
N LYS A 544 16.61 -15.90 -13.69
CA LYS A 544 16.38 -14.50 -13.34
C LYS A 544 16.06 -14.36 -11.85
N VAL A 545 16.40 -13.21 -11.29
CA VAL A 545 16.12 -12.81 -9.90
C VAL A 545 15.21 -11.59 -9.94
N TRP A 546 14.22 -11.56 -9.06
CA TRP A 546 13.39 -10.40 -8.77
C TRP A 546 13.50 -10.02 -7.29
N LYS A 547 13.31 -8.74 -6.97
CA LYS A 547 13.36 -8.20 -5.61
C LYS A 547 11.99 -7.67 -5.17
N MET A 548 11.79 -7.63 -3.86
CA MET A 548 10.74 -6.87 -3.19
C MET A 548 11.43 -6.04 -2.11
N ARG A 549 11.16 -4.73 -2.10
CA ARG A 549 11.87 -3.69 -1.36
C ARG A 549 10.86 -2.74 -0.74
#